data_AF-X1U8K3-F1
#
_entry.id   AF-X1U8K3-F1
#
_cell.length_a   1.000
_cell.length_b   1.000
_cell.length_c   1.000
_cell.angle_alpha   90.00
_cell.angle_beta   90.00
_cell.angle_gamma   90.00
#
_symmetry.space_group_name_H-M   'P 1'
#
loop_
_entity.id
_entity.type
_entity.pdbx_description
1 polymer ?
#
loop_
_entity_poly.entity_id
_entity_poly.type
_entity_poly.pdbx_seq_one_letter_code
_entity_poly.pdbx_strand_id
1 'polypeptide(L)'
;MQLEKKTASLGVLVFVMVFASMVYSHCQIPCEIYGDQARFDMLAEHITTIEKSMQQITELSQKDTPNFNQIVRWVQNKEKHADELSHIVTYYFMAQRIKPAGNNKGKAYEEYIRKLTFITT
;
A
#
# COMPACT_ATOMS: atom_id res chain seq x y z
N MET A 1 9.84 -50.99 6.11
CA MET A 1 9.61 -49.88 7.06
C MET A 1 10.60 -48.70 6.89
N GLN A 2 11.90 -48.91 6.67
CA GLN A 2 12.86 -47.79 6.48
C GLN A 2 12.77 -47.09 5.10
N LEU A 3 12.39 -47.82 4.05
CA LEU A 3 12.26 -47.28 2.69
C LEU A 3 11.05 -46.33 2.57
N GLU A 4 9.91 -46.70 3.15
CA GLU A 4 8.68 -45.91 3.22
C GLU A 4 8.87 -44.58 3.97
N LYS A 5 9.67 -44.59 5.05
CA LYS A 5 10.01 -43.37 5.80
C LYS A 5 10.90 -42.42 5.01
N LYS A 6 11.80 -42.95 4.16
CA LYS A 6 12.66 -42.14 3.29
C LYS A 6 11.87 -41.51 2.14
N THR A 7 10.94 -42.24 1.52
CA THR A 7 10.09 -41.69 0.46
C THR A 7 9.12 -40.64 1.00
N ALA A 8 8.54 -40.87 2.19
CA ALA A 8 7.74 -39.87 2.89
C ALA A 8 8.56 -38.63 3.25
N SER A 9 9.77 -38.81 3.80
CA SER A 9 10.66 -37.69 4.15
C SER A 9 11.12 -36.91 2.93
N LEU A 10 11.37 -37.58 1.79
CA LEU A 10 11.74 -36.92 0.54
C LEU A 10 10.56 -36.15 -0.06
N GLY A 11 9.35 -36.72 0.02
CA GLY A 11 8.11 -36.04 -0.37
C GLY A 11 7.85 -34.76 0.43
N VAL A 12 8.06 -34.81 1.76
CA VAL A 12 7.97 -33.63 2.63
C VAL A 12 9.02 -32.58 2.28
N LEU A 13 10.26 -32.99 1.99
CA LEU A 13 11.33 -32.06 1.64
C LEU A 13 11.07 -31.34 0.31
N VAL A 14 10.55 -32.06 -0.70
CA VAL A 14 10.15 -31.51 -2.00
C VAL A 14 8.97 -30.56 -1.83
N PHE A 15 7.98 -30.91 -1.01
CA PHE A 15 6.84 -30.04 -0.72
C PHE A 15 7.29 -28.71 -0.08
N VAL A 16 8.19 -28.74 0.91
CA VAL A 16 8.72 -27.52 1.55
C VAL A 16 9.47 -26.63 0.56
N MET A 17 10.26 -27.19 -0.35
CA MET A 17 11.00 -26.39 -1.34
C MET A 17 10.09 -25.71 -2.37
N VAL A 18 8.99 -26.36 -2.79
CA VAL A 18 8.05 -25.75 -3.74
C VAL A 18 7.35 -24.53 -3.12
N PHE A 19 6.91 -24.62 -1.86
CA PHE A 19 6.25 -23.50 -1.19
C PHE A 19 7.23 -22.39 -0.75
N ALA A 20 8.51 -22.71 -0.52
CA ALA A 20 9.53 -21.71 -0.17
C ALA A 20 9.83 -20.71 -1.31
N SER A 21 9.52 -21.06 -2.57
CA SER A 21 9.77 -20.20 -3.74
C SER A 21 8.70 -19.13 -3.99
N MET A 22 7.59 -19.11 -3.22
CA MET A 22 6.58 -18.06 -3.31
C MET A 22 7.04 -16.79 -2.58
N VAL A 23 8.10 -16.15 -3.07
CA VAL A 23 8.46 -14.80 -2.67
C VAL A 23 7.77 -13.84 -3.63
N TYR A 24 6.79 -13.09 -3.14
CA TYR A 24 6.17 -11.99 -3.88
C TYR A 24 7.19 -10.86 -3.99
N SER A 25 7.94 -10.85 -5.08
CA SER A 25 8.79 -9.72 -5.46
C SER A 25 7.92 -8.50 -5.69
N HIS A 26 7.82 -7.62 -4.69
CA HIS A 26 7.30 -6.26 -4.85
C HIS A 26 8.39 -5.47 -5.57
N CYS A 27 8.50 -5.70 -6.88
CA CYS A 27 9.51 -5.09 -7.73
C CYS A 27 9.25 -3.58 -7.83
N GLN A 28 9.75 -2.82 -6.86
CA GLN A 28 9.95 -1.38 -6.92
C GLN A 28 11.10 -1.06 -7.89
N ILE A 29 11.01 -1.56 -9.13
CA ILE A 29 11.95 -1.23 -10.19
C ILE A 29 11.75 0.26 -10.46
N PRO A 30 12.80 1.10 -10.33
CA PRO A 30 12.70 2.52 -10.60
C PRO A 30 12.60 2.73 -12.12
N CYS A 31 11.40 2.51 -12.67
CA CYS A 31 11.13 2.62 -14.10
C CYS A 31 10.84 4.05 -14.57
N GLU A 32 10.79 5.03 -13.65
CA GLU A 32 10.48 6.45 -13.89
C GLU A 32 9.16 6.71 -14.66
N ILE A 33 8.25 5.73 -14.73
CA ILE A 33 6.93 5.89 -15.35
C ILE A 33 5.93 6.28 -14.27
N TYR A 34 5.53 7.56 -14.29
CA TYR A 34 4.64 8.15 -13.31
C TYR A 34 3.32 8.60 -13.96
N GLY A 35 2.20 8.17 -13.36
CA GLY A 35 0.84 8.56 -13.72
C GLY A 35 0.17 9.30 -12.56
N ASP A 36 0.76 10.41 -12.13
CA ASP A 36 0.40 11.09 -10.88
C ASP A 36 -1.06 11.51 -10.83
N GLN A 37 -1.62 12.01 -11.95
CA GLN A 37 -3.04 12.40 -12.00
C GLN A 37 -3.96 11.24 -11.63
N ALA A 38 -3.73 10.06 -12.21
CA ALA A 38 -4.52 8.88 -11.90
C ALA A 38 -4.36 8.45 -10.42
N ARG A 39 -3.19 8.66 -9.82
CA ARG A 39 -2.97 8.40 -8.39
C ARG A 39 -3.71 9.41 -7.51
N PHE A 40 -3.74 10.68 -7.88
CA PHE A 40 -4.55 11.68 -7.18
C PHE A 40 -6.04 11.38 -7.27
N ASP A 41 -6.54 10.99 -8.44
CA ASP A 41 -7.94 10.60 -8.62
C ASP A 41 -8.29 9.39 -7.73
N MET A 42 -7.41 8.38 -7.68
CA MET A 42 -7.56 7.22 -6.78
C MET A 42 -7.53 7.61 -5.29
N LEU A 43 -6.62 8.51 -4.89
CA LEU A 43 -6.57 9.01 -3.51
C LEU A 43 -7.87 9.73 -3.14
N ALA A 44 -8.40 10.57 -4.02
CA ALA A 44 -9.68 11.25 -3.81
C ALA A 44 -10.84 10.26 -3.68
N GLU A 45 -10.86 9.20 -4.48
CA GLU A 45 -11.86 8.12 -4.38
C GLU A 45 -11.75 7.37 -3.05
N HIS A 46 -10.54 7.04 -2.60
CA HIS A 46 -10.32 6.39 -1.30
C HIS A 46 -10.78 7.28 -0.14
N ILE A 47 -10.44 8.59 -0.15
CA ILE A 47 -10.89 9.55 0.88
C ILE A 47 -12.43 9.58 0.92
N THR A 48 -13.06 9.77 -0.24
CA THR A 48 -14.52 9.82 -0.35
C THR A 48 -15.17 8.53 0.18
N THR A 49 -14.56 7.39 -0.10
CA THR A 49 -15.07 6.07 0.36
C THR A 49 -14.89 5.87 1.86
N ILE A 50 -13.78 6.34 2.43
CA ILE A 50 -13.52 6.33 3.88
C ILE A 50 -14.56 7.19 4.59
N GLU A 51 -14.78 8.42 4.13
CA GLU A 51 -15.77 9.35 4.69
C GLU A 51 -17.18 8.76 4.65
N LYS A 52 -17.59 8.21 3.50
CA LYS A 52 -18.87 7.51 3.37
C LYS A 52 -18.99 6.34 4.34
N SER A 53 -17.94 5.54 4.49
CA SER A 53 -17.93 4.40 5.41
C SER A 53 -18.08 4.87 6.87
N MET A 54 -17.43 5.96 7.27
CA MET A 54 -17.56 6.56 8.61
C MET A 54 -18.99 7.07 8.88
N GLN A 55 -19.61 7.73 7.91
CA GLN A 55 -21.00 8.18 8.01
C GLN A 55 -21.96 6.99 8.18
N GLN A 56 -21.82 5.96 7.35
CA GLN A 56 -22.66 4.76 7.43
C GLN A 56 -22.50 4.00 8.75
N ILE A 57 -21.29 3.90 9.30
CA ILE A 57 -21.06 3.33 10.63
C ILE A 57 -21.84 4.11 11.70
N THR A 58 -21.77 5.44 11.65
CA THR A 58 -22.44 6.32 12.60
C THR A 58 -23.96 6.19 12.49
N GLU A 59 -24.53 6.27 11.28
CA GLU A 59 -25.96 6.14 11.02
C GLU A 59 -26.52 4.79 11.46
N LEU A 60 -25.83 3.68 11.15
CA LEU A 60 -26.27 2.34 11.50
C LEU A 60 -26.21 2.08 13.02
N SER A 61 -25.25 2.71 13.71
CA SER A 61 -25.07 2.57 15.16
C SER A 61 -26.15 3.32 15.96
N GLN A 62 -26.82 4.30 15.36
CA GLN A 62 -27.88 5.09 16.01
C GLN A 62 -29.28 4.48 15.89
N LYS A 63 -29.44 3.37 15.17
CA LYS A 63 -30.75 2.68 15.04
C LYS A 63 -31.14 2.01 16.35
N ASP A 64 -32.45 1.93 16.63
CA ASP A 64 -33.00 1.26 17.82
C ASP A 64 -32.50 -0.19 17.97
N THR A 65 -32.33 -0.89 16.84
CA THR A 65 -31.70 -2.21 16.76
C THR A 65 -30.59 -2.19 15.69
N PRO A 66 -29.33 -1.94 16.10
CA PRO A 66 -28.21 -1.86 15.16
C PRO A 66 -27.94 -3.19 14.46
N ASN A 67 -27.70 -3.13 13.15
CA ASN A 67 -27.25 -4.30 12.38
C ASN A 67 -25.71 -4.38 12.43
N PHE A 68 -25.19 -5.12 13.42
CA PHE A 68 -23.75 -5.26 13.63
C PHE A 68 -23.02 -5.87 12.43
N ASN A 69 -23.63 -6.79 11.69
CA ASN A 69 -22.99 -7.40 10.51
C ASN A 69 -22.71 -6.34 9.43
N GLN A 70 -23.61 -5.36 9.25
CA GLN A 70 -23.37 -4.27 8.32
C GLN A 70 -22.35 -3.27 8.84
N ILE A 71 -22.36 -2.96 10.13
CA ILE A 71 -21.36 -2.08 10.74
C ILE A 71 -19.95 -2.66 10.57
N VAL A 72 -19.76 -3.96 10.86
CA VAL A 72 -18.46 -4.63 10.69
C VAL A 72 -17.98 -4.57 9.25
N ARG A 73 -18.86 -4.75 8.26
CA ARG A 73 -18.50 -4.62 6.83
C ARG A 73 -18.03 -3.21 6.48
N TRP A 74 -18.70 -2.18 6.99
CA TRP A 74 -18.27 -0.80 6.77
C TRP A 74 -16.95 -0.47 7.46
N VAL A 75 -16.71 -1.01 8.66
CA VAL A 75 -15.42 -0.89 9.34
C VAL A 75 -14.32 -1.53 8.50
N GLN A 76 -14.51 -2.77 8.06
CA GLN A 76 -13.54 -3.47 7.21
C GLN A 76 -13.28 -2.74 5.89
N ASN A 77 -14.32 -2.17 5.28
CA ASN A 77 -14.18 -1.36 4.07
C ASN A 77 -13.35 -0.09 4.33
N LYS A 78 -13.61 0.61 5.44
CA LYS A 78 -12.86 1.80 5.85
C LYS A 78 -11.37 1.49 6.02
N GLU A 79 -11.03 0.44 6.77
CA GLU A 79 -9.63 0.06 7.00
C GLU A 79 -8.93 -0.34 5.70
N LYS A 80 -9.60 -1.13 4.85
CA LYS A 80 -9.04 -1.50 3.54
C LYS A 80 -8.69 -0.27 2.70
N HIS A 81 -9.58 0.70 2.60
CA HIS A 81 -9.31 1.91 1.81
C HIS A 81 -8.25 2.82 2.46
N ALA A 82 -8.14 2.83 3.79
CA ALA A 82 -7.07 3.53 4.48
C ALA A 82 -5.69 2.89 4.21
N ASP A 83 -5.63 1.56 4.13
CA ASP A 83 -4.42 0.83 3.77
C ASP A 83 -4.00 1.12 2.31
N GLU A 84 -4.94 1.08 1.36
CA GLU A 84 -4.66 1.39 -0.06
C GLU A 84 -4.19 2.85 -0.25
N LEU A 85 -4.83 3.80 0.44
CA LEU A 85 -4.40 5.20 0.46
C LEU A 85 -2.97 5.32 0.99
N SER A 86 -2.68 4.70 2.13
CA SER A 86 -1.35 4.70 2.74
C SER A 86 -0.31 4.05 1.83
N HIS A 87 -0.68 2.98 1.14
CA HIS A 87 0.18 2.29 0.18
C HIS A 87 0.54 3.19 -1.01
N ILE A 88 -0.43 3.91 -1.60
CA ILE A 88 -0.15 4.88 -2.67
C ILE A 88 0.81 5.97 -2.17
N VAL A 89 0.56 6.56 -1.01
CA VAL A 89 1.43 7.63 -0.49
C VAL A 89 2.86 7.11 -0.24
N THR A 90 3.00 5.98 0.44
CA THR A 90 4.31 5.46 0.86
C THR A 90 5.09 4.79 -0.26
N TYR A 91 4.46 3.94 -1.07
CA TYR A 91 5.16 3.17 -2.10
C TYR A 91 5.27 3.89 -3.44
N TYR A 92 4.36 4.82 -3.74
CA TYR A 92 4.40 5.54 -5.00
C TYR A 92 4.98 6.95 -4.87
N PHE A 93 4.54 7.78 -3.92
CA PHE A 93 5.01 9.16 -3.80
C PHE A 93 6.30 9.31 -2.99
N MET A 94 6.41 8.66 -1.82
CA MET A 94 7.62 8.77 -0.99
C MET A 94 8.83 8.02 -1.58
N ALA A 95 8.61 7.07 -2.48
CA ALA A 95 9.69 6.34 -3.16
C ALA A 95 10.32 7.12 -4.33
N GLN A 96 9.74 8.24 -4.75
CA GLN A 96 10.28 9.04 -5.85
C GLN A 96 11.50 9.82 -5.38
N ARG A 97 12.62 9.68 -6.11
CA ARG A 97 13.86 10.41 -5.81
C ARG A 97 13.84 11.77 -6.49
N ILE A 98 14.17 12.83 -5.75
CA ILE A 98 14.48 14.14 -6.35
C ILE A 98 15.87 14.05 -6.98
N LYS A 99 15.98 14.41 -8.27
CA LYS A 99 17.29 14.50 -8.96
C LYS A 99 18.17 15.56 -8.26
N PRO A 100 19.39 15.22 -7.82
CA PRO A 100 20.29 16.18 -7.19
C PRO A 100 20.60 17.33 -8.15
N ALA A 101 20.59 18.57 -7.65
CA ALA A 101 21.23 19.65 -8.39
C ALA A 101 22.74 19.38 -8.45
N GLY A 102 23.36 19.56 -9.62
CA GLY A 102 24.81 19.48 -9.75
C GLY A 102 25.54 20.51 -8.87
N ASN A 103 26.87 20.46 -8.80
CA ASN A 103 27.73 21.22 -7.88
C ASN A 103 27.67 22.77 -8.01
N ASN A 104 26.73 23.30 -8.78
CA ASN A 104 26.59 24.73 -9.06
C ASN A 104 25.53 25.35 -8.15
N LYS A 105 25.93 26.35 -7.35
CA LYS A 105 25.04 27.13 -6.46
C LYS A 105 24.18 28.15 -7.24
N GLY A 106 23.61 27.73 -8.37
CA GLY A 106 22.71 28.53 -9.20
C GLY A 106 21.24 28.21 -8.95
N LYS A 107 20.36 28.74 -9.80
CA LYS A 107 18.89 28.56 -9.73
C LYS A 107 18.43 27.10 -9.57
N ALA A 108 19.12 26.16 -10.20
CA ALA A 108 18.81 24.73 -10.09
C ALA A 108 19.02 24.17 -8.67
N TYR A 109 20.01 24.69 -7.92
CA TYR A 109 20.24 24.30 -6.53
C TYR A 109 19.16 24.88 -5.61
N GLU A 110 18.75 26.14 -5.82
CA GLU A 110 17.64 26.73 -5.08
C GLU A 110 16.31 25.98 -5.31
N GLU A 111 16.03 25.60 -6.56
CA GLU A 111 14.85 24.79 -6.88
C GLU A 111 14.90 23.40 -6.22
N TYR A 112 16.07 22.77 -6.19
CA TYR A 112 16.29 21.50 -5.51
C TYR A 112 16.02 21.61 -4.01
N ILE A 113 16.59 22.62 -3.35
CA ILE A 113 16.38 22.87 -1.92
C ILE A 113 14.90 23.15 -1.63
N ARG A 114 14.23 23.97 -2.46
CA ARG A 114 12.80 24.22 -2.34
C ARG A 114 11.98 22.93 -2.41
N LYS A 115 12.27 22.05 -3.37
CA LYS A 115 11.59 20.74 -3.49
C LYS A 115 11.82 19.86 -2.26
N LEU A 116 13.02 19.87 -1.69
CA LEU A 116 13.33 19.14 -0.45
C LEU A 116 12.57 19.69 0.77
N THR A 117 12.45 21.01 0.89
CA THR A 117 11.71 21.63 1.99
C THR A 117 10.26 21.17 2.00
N PHE A 118 9.58 21.18 0.85
CA PHE A 118 8.18 20.74 0.76
C PHE A 118 7.94 19.26 1.10
N ILE A 119 8.96 18.40 1.09
CA ILE A 119 8.85 17.00 1.52
C ILE A 119 9.05 16.83 3.03
N THR A 120 9.73 17.79 3.68
CA THR A 120 10.15 17.69 5.09
C THR A 120 9.35 18.56 6.05
N THR A 121 8.45 19.41 5.52
CA THR A 121 7.47 20.22 6.27
C THR A 121 6.07 19.76 5.98
#